data_AF-A0A376E0S5-F1
#
_entry.id   AF-A0A376E0S5-F1
#
_cell.length_a   1.000
_cell.length_b   1.000
_cell.length_c   1.000
_cell.angle_alpha   90.00
_cell.angle_beta   90.00
_cell.angle_gamma   90.00
#
_symmetry.space_group_name_H-M   'P 1'
#
loop_
_entity.id
_entity.type
_entity.pdbx_description
1 polymer ?
#
loop_
_entity_poly.entity_id
_entity_poly.type
_entity_poly.pdbx_seq_one_letter_code
_entity_poly.pdbx_strand_id
1 'polypeptide(L)'
;MSSVAVTSETDGIAKVMAERKLELAFEGQRWFDLKRTGTAVAILSKQKDGNGNILPYAASINQNRLLWPIPQGQRDNNQNLTQNPGY
;
A
#
# COMPACT_ATOMS: atom_id res chain seq x y z
N MET A 1 5.65 -30.40 10.28
CA MET A 1 5.72 -29.07 9.65
C MET A 1 7.15 -28.84 9.20
N SER A 2 7.37 -28.39 7.97
CA SER A 2 8.72 -28.00 7.53
C SER A 2 9.18 -26.79 8.35
N SER A 3 10.45 -26.75 8.75
CA SER A 3 11.00 -25.56 9.42
C SER A 3 11.05 -24.38 8.44
N VAL A 4 10.72 -23.19 8.93
CA VAL A 4 10.89 -21.94 8.16
C VAL A 4 12.29 -21.42 8.45
N ALA A 5 13.21 -21.56 7.50
CA ALA A 5 14.55 -20.98 7.61
C ALA A 5 14.49 -19.47 7.31
N VAL A 6 15.14 -18.63 8.12
CA VAL A 6 15.29 -17.18 7.88
C VAL A 6 16.77 -16.88 7.65
N THR A 7 17.11 -16.27 6.52
CA THR A 7 18.52 -16.07 6.09
C THR A 7 19.03 -14.65 6.28
N SER A 8 18.14 -13.69 6.51
CA SER A 8 18.44 -12.29 6.81
C SER A 8 17.22 -11.61 7.45
N GLU A 9 17.42 -10.41 8.00
CA GLU A 9 16.31 -9.59 8.50
C GLU A 9 15.28 -9.29 7.40
N THR A 10 15.74 -8.86 6.22
CA THR A 10 14.88 -8.58 5.07
C THR A 10 14.07 -9.81 4.66
N ASP A 11 14.69 -10.99 4.65
CA ASP A 11 14.01 -12.26 4.35
C ASP A 11 12.95 -12.61 5.42
N GLY A 12 13.29 -12.43 6.69
CA GLY A 12 12.34 -12.62 7.80
C GLY A 12 11.12 -11.71 7.68
N ILE A 13 11.33 -10.41 7.43
CA ILE A 13 10.26 -9.45 7.21
C ILE A 13 9.41 -9.86 6.00
N ALA A 14 10.03 -10.24 4.88
CA ALA A 14 9.30 -10.65 3.68
C ALA A 14 8.39 -11.86 3.96
N LYS A 15 8.87 -12.86 4.71
CA LYS A 15 8.09 -14.04 5.12
C LYS A 15 6.91 -13.66 6.02
N VAL A 16 7.14 -12.83 7.05
CA VAL A 16 6.06 -12.34 7.91
C VAL A 16 5.00 -11.57 7.11
N MET A 17 5.42 -10.71 6.17
CA MET A 17 4.49 -9.95 5.33
C MET A 17 3.76 -10.83 4.30
N ALA A 18 4.33 -11.97 3.91
CA ALA A 18 3.65 -12.96 3.09
C ALA A 18 2.56 -13.68 3.90
N GLU A 19 2.87 -14.17 5.10
CA GLU A 19 1.89 -14.83 5.98
C GLU A 19 0.76 -13.86 6.38
N ARG A 20 1.08 -12.63 6.80
CA ARG A 20 0.06 -11.62 7.14
C ARG A 20 -0.90 -11.33 6.00
N LYS A 21 -0.45 -11.38 4.74
CA LYS A 21 -1.30 -11.19 3.57
C LYS A 21 -2.35 -12.31 3.46
N LEU A 22 -1.95 -13.53 3.77
CA LEU A 22 -2.81 -14.72 3.67
C LEU A 22 -3.75 -14.81 4.88
N GLU A 23 -3.22 -14.65 6.09
CA GLU A 23 -3.96 -14.73 7.34
C GLU A 23 -5.04 -13.64 7.44
N LEU A 24 -4.66 -12.39 7.18
CA LEU A 24 -5.55 -11.22 7.38
C LEU A 24 -6.18 -10.75 6.06
N ALA A 25 -6.40 -11.68 5.15
CA ALA A 25 -6.98 -11.39 3.84
C ALA A 25 -8.38 -10.80 4.00
N PHE A 26 -8.65 -9.69 3.31
CA PHE A 26 -9.93 -8.99 3.34
C PHE A 26 -10.32 -8.32 4.68
N GLU A 27 -9.38 -8.22 5.63
CA GLU A 27 -9.59 -7.55 6.93
C GLU A 27 -9.05 -6.10 6.97
N GLY A 28 -8.87 -5.47 5.81
CA GLY A 28 -8.41 -4.07 5.71
C GLY A 28 -6.92 -3.83 5.99
N GLN A 29 -6.15 -4.86 6.34
CA GLN A 29 -4.73 -4.72 6.72
C GLN A 29 -3.81 -4.42 5.53
N ARG A 30 -4.14 -4.96 4.34
CA ARG A 30 -3.21 -4.98 3.20
C ARG A 30 -2.74 -3.59 2.78
N TRP A 31 -3.63 -2.60 2.79
CA TRP A 31 -3.29 -1.22 2.43
C TRP A 31 -2.25 -0.63 3.39
N PHE A 32 -2.50 -0.71 4.70
CA PHE A 32 -1.63 -0.15 5.72
C PHE A 32 -0.29 -0.86 5.78
N ASP A 33 -0.28 -2.18 5.63
CA ASP A 33 0.93 -2.99 5.55
C ASP A 33 1.84 -2.54 4.39
N LEU A 34 1.30 -2.41 3.18
CA LEU A 34 2.08 -1.96 2.03
C LEU A 34 2.54 -0.51 2.14
N LYS A 35 1.72 0.36 2.72
CA LYS A 35 2.03 1.77 2.90
C LYS A 35 3.15 1.97 3.92
N ARG A 36 3.07 1.34 5.09
CA ARG A 36 4.07 1.48 6.15
C ARG A 36 5.43 0.86 5.79
N THR A 37 5.45 -0.16 4.93
CA THR A 37 6.69 -0.76 4.44
C THR A 37 7.23 -0.10 3.16
N GLY A 38 6.57 0.95 2.63
CA GLY A 38 7.03 1.64 1.42
C GLY A 38 6.91 0.84 0.12
N THR A 39 6.11 -0.24 0.10
CA THR A 39 6.00 -1.17 -1.05
C THR A 39 4.71 -1.01 -1.84
N ALA A 40 3.81 -0.12 -1.40
CA ALA A 40 2.50 0.10 -2.01
C ALA A 40 2.57 0.38 -3.51
N VAL A 41 3.34 1.37 -3.96
CA VAL A 41 3.44 1.69 -5.40
C VAL A 41 4.03 0.52 -6.17
N ALA A 42 5.13 -0.07 -5.69
CA ALA A 42 5.84 -1.15 -6.38
C ALA A 42 4.98 -2.41 -6.60
N ILE A 43 4.01 -2.67 -5.71
CA ILE A 43 3.15 -3.86 -5.75
C ILE A 43 1.78 -3.54 -6.39
N LEU A 44 1.13 -2.44 -5.98
CA LEU A 44 -0.24 -2.14 -6.40
C LEU A 44 -0.30 -1.61 -7.82
N SER A 45 0.73 -0.91 -8.32
CA SER A 45 0.71 -0.38 -9.70
C SER A 45 0.86 -1.45 -10.78
N LYS A 46 1.20 -2.68 -10.38
CA LYS A 46 1.47 -3.81 -11.27
C LYS A 46 0.35 -4.87 -11.24
N GLN A 47 -0.76 -4.62 -10.56
CA GLN A 47 -1.86 -5.58 -10.49
C GLN A 47 -2.49 -5.79 -11.87
N LYS A 48 -2.79 -7.04 -12.19
CA LYS A 48 -3.29 -7.47 -13.50
C LYS A 48 -4.62 -8.21 -13.36
N ASP A 49 -5.42 -8.16 -14.42
CA ASP A 49 -6.60 -9.02 -14.58
C ASP A 49 -6.20 -10.46 -14.97
N GLY A 50 -7.20 -11.33 -15.15
CA GLY A 50 -6.99 -12.71 -15.57
C GLY A 50 -6.41 -12.87 -16.99
N ASN A 51 -6.44 -11.82 -17.80
CA ASN A 51 -5.87 -11.80 -19.15
C ASN A 51 -4.43 -11.22 -19.17
N GLY A 52 -3.90 -10.83 -17.99
CA GLY A 52 -2.57 -10.27 -17.85
C GLY A 52 -2.46 -8.76 -18.14
N ASN A 53 -3.58 -8.06 -18.33
CA ASN A 53 -3.62 -6.61 -18.53
C ASN A 53 -3.54 -5.89 -17.18
N ILE A 54 -2.82 -4.78 -17.13
CA ILE A 54 -2.77 -3.93 -15.92
C ILE A 54 -4.17 -3.39 -15.63
N LEU A 55 -4.60 -3.52 -14.39
CA LEU A 55 -5.90 -3.03 -13.96
C LEU A 55 -5.94 -1.49 -14.08
N PRO A 56 -7.04 -0.88 -14.58
CA PRO A 56 -7.11 0.57 -14.77
C PRO A 56 -6.79 1.37 -13.49
N TYR A 57 -7.26 0.90 -12.34
CA TYR A 57 -6.97 1.55 -11.06
C TYR A 57 -5.48 1.42 -10.66
N ALA A 58 -4.84 0.30 -10.99
CA ALA A 58 -3.42 0.05 -10.68
C ALA A 58 -2.53 1.06 -11.40
N ALA A 59 -2.82 1.37 -12.66
CA ALA A 59 -2.09 2.38 -13.44
C ALA A 59 -2.11 3.77 -12.80
N SER A 60 -3.13 4.09 -11.98
CA SER A 60 -3.25 5.38 -11.29
C SER A 60 -2.51 5.48 -9.96
N ILE A 61 -2.01 4.34 -9.43
CA ILE A 61 -1.30 4.31 -8.14
C ILE A 61 0.11 4.89 -8.30
N ASN A 62 0.34 6.02 -7.63
CA ASN A 62 1.63 6.68 -7.53
C ASN A 62 1.83 7.28 -6.12
N GLN A 63 2.97 7.91 -5.88
CA GLN A 63 3.33 8.45 -4.57
C GLN A 63 2.29 9.45 -4.02
N ASN A 64 1.71 10.30 -4.88
CA ASN A 64 0.71 11.29 -4.49
C ASN A 64 -0.65 10.67 -4.12
N ARG A 65 -0.88 9.40 -4.48
CA ARG A 65 -2.13 8.67 -4.18
C ARG A 65 -2.02 7.76 -2.96
N LEU A 66 -0.92 7.81 -2.21
CA LEU A 66 -0.76 7.06 -0.95
C LEU A 66 -1.37 7.78 0.26
N LEU A 67 -1.67 9.07 0.14
CA LEU A 67 -2.38 9.86 1.13
C LEU A 67 -3.71 10.30 0.54
N TRP A 68 -4.74 10.34 1.38
CA TRP A 68 -6.02 10.94 1.03
C TRP A 68 -5.92 12.47 1.12
N PRO A 69 -6.74 13.20 0.35
CA PRO A 69 -6.80 14.65 0.47
C PRO A 69 -7.26 15.03 1.88
N ILE A 70 -6.66 16.08 2.41
CA ILE A 70 -7.22 16.80 3.54
C ILE A 70 -8.56 17.41 3.07
N PRO A 71 -9.67 17.21 3.81
CA PRO A 71 -10.97 17.72 3.40
C PRO A 71 -10.96 19.24 3.20
N GLN A 72 -11.57 19.70 2.11
CA GLN A 72 -11.50 21.11 1.70
C GLN A 72 -12.02 22.07 2.78
N GLY A 73 -13.14 21.75 3.45
CA GLY A 73 -13.67 22.59 4.53
C GLY A 73 -12.70 22.78 5.70
N GLN A 74 -11.82 21.81 5.99
CA GLN A 74 -10.80 21.97 7.03
C GLN A 74 -9.71 22.96 6.61
N ARG A 75 -9.40 23.01 5.30
CA ARG A 75 -8.47 23.96 4.72
C ARG A 75 -9.06 25.37 4.63
N ASP A 76 -10.34 25.46 4.27
CA ASP A 76 -11.05 26.75 4.21
C ASP A 76 -11.11 27.41 5.60
N ASN A 77 -11.28 26.60 6.66
CA ASN A 77 -11.31 27.07 8.05
C ASN A 77 -9.94 27.42 8.63
N ASN A 78 -8.85 26.89 8.05
CA ASN A 78 -7.49 27.11 8.55
C ASN A 78 -6.53 27.37 7.38
N GLN A 79 -6.27 28.64 7.10
CA GLN A 79 -5.39 29.06 6.00
C GLN A 79 -3.94 28.60 6.15
N ASN A 80 -3.52 28.17 7.35
CA ASN A 80 -2.19 27.60 7.59
C ASN A 80 -2.13 26.09 7.27
N LEU A 81 -3.27 25.46 6.92
CA LEU A 81 -3.35 24.05 6.58
C LEU A 81 -3.09 23.81 5.09
N THR A 82 -1.88 23.37 4.76
CA THR A 82 -1.49 22.99 3.40
C THR A 82 -1.99 21.60 3.04
N GLN A 83 -2.18 21.34 1.75
CA GLN A 83 -2.69 20.06 1.25
C GLN A 83 -1.57 19.01 1.15
N ASN A 84 -1.96 17.73 1.20
CA ASN A 84 -1.09 16.61 0.87
C ASN A 84 -0.62 16.67 -0.60
N PRO A 85 0.62 16.26 -0.91
CA PRO A 85 1.12 16.31 -2.29
C PRO A 85 0.19 15.65 -3.32
N GLY A 86 -0.10 16.38 -4.40
CA GLY A 86 -0.92 15.93 -5.54
C GLY A 86 -2.43 16.05 -5.40
N TYR A 87 -2.90 16.88 -4.45
CA TYR A 87 -4.28 17.35 -4.33
C TYR A 87 -4.33 18.88 -4.21
#